data_AF-A0A830BRM8-F1
#
_entry.id   AF-A0A830BRM8-F1
#
_cell.length_a   1.000
_cell.length_b   1.000
_cell.length_c   1.000
_cell.angle_alpha   90.00
_cell.angle_beta   90.00
_cell.angle_gamma   90.00
#
_symmetry.space_group_name_H-M   'P 1'
#
loop_
_entity.id
_entity.type
_entity.pdbx_description
1 polymer ?
#
loop_
_entity_poly.entity_id
_entity_poly.type
_entity_poly.pdbx_seq_one_letter_code
_entity_poly.pdbx_strand_id
1 'polypeptide(L)'
;MITGFTHSAGSELEKAMSCYNTINPAPIWAVAENYRFEPAFVDGRKLMDEIGDVINIHVIIEGSMNSSNPYYSCSWRREFSGGFILDMGVHFIFGLRMVS
;
A
#
# COMPACT_ATOMS: atom_id res chain seq x y z
N MET A 1 16.57 -16.24 7.96
CA MET A 1 15.96 -15.93 9.27
C MET A 1 15.06 -14.71 9.08
N ILE A 2 13.84 -14.91 8.57
CA ILE A 2 12.81 -13.86 8.38
C ILE A 2 11.48 -14.50 8.76
N THR A 3 11.22 -14.65 10.05
CA THR A 3 9.97 -15.24 10.55
C THR A 3 9.30 -14.37 11.62
N GLY A 4 9.81 -13.16 11.88
CA GLY A 4 9.35 -12.31 12.99
C GLY A 4 8.35 -11.19 12.63
N PHE A 5 8.13 -10.88 11.35
CA PHE A 5 7.40 -9.65 10.97
C PHE A 5 5.92 -9.85 10.63
N THR A 6 5.41 -11.08 10.54
CA THR A 6 4.06 -11.34 10.00
C THR A 6 2.97 -11.56 11.05
N HIS A 7 3.30 -11.73 12.34
CA HIS A 7 2.33 -12.23 13.32
C HIS A 7 1.36 -11.16 13.87
N SER A 8 1.78 -9.90 14.05
CA SER A 8 0.96 -8.87 14.69
C SER A 8 -0.03 -8.17 13.73
N ALA A 9 0.43 -7.73 12.56
CA ALA A 9 -0.41 -6.97 11.62
C ALA A 9 -1.58 -7.79 11.06
N GLY A 10 -1.37 -9.09 10.78
CA GLY A 10 -2.44 -9.98 10.36
C GLY A 10 -3.54 -10.09 11.42
N SER A 11 -3.16 -10.16 12.71
CA SER A 11 -4.13 -10.25 13.81
C SER A 11 -5.01 -9.02 13.97
N GLU A 12 -4.51 -7.82 13.66
CA GLU A 12 -5.31 -6.58 13.75
C GLU A 12 -6.30 -6.45 12.58
N LEU A 13 -5.90 -6.88 11.38
CA LEU A 13 -6.80 -6.94 10.22
C LEU A 13 -7.95 -7.91 10.48
N GLU A 14 -7.65 -9.12 10.96
CA GLU A 14 -8.67 -10.13 11.25
C GLU A 14 -9.67 -9.64 12.31
N LYS A 15 -9.19 -8.92 13.34
CA LYS A 15 -10.08 -8.28 14.33
C LYS A 15 -10.97 -7.22 13.69
N ALA A 16 -10.42 -6.35 12.84
CA ALA A 16 -11.19 -5.32 12.14
C ALA A 16 -12.29 -5.94 11.26
N MET A 17 -11.94 -6.99 10.51
CA MET A 17 -12.89 -7.74 9.67
C MET A 17 -13.96 -8.44 10.51
N SER A 18 -13.57 -9.07 11.61
CA SER A 18 -14.51 -9.71 12.54
C SER A 18 -15.53 -8.69 13.08
N CYS A 19 -15.07 -7.52 13.54
CA CYS A 19 -15.95 -6.43 14.00
C CYS A 19 -16.89 -5.95 12.88
N TYR A 20 -16.36 -5.67 11.69
CA TYR A 20 -17.18 -5.21 10.56
C TYR A 20 -18.31 -6.18 10.22
N ASN A 21 -18.02 -7.49 10.23
CA ASN A 21 -19.01 -8.54 9.92
C ASN A 21 -20.17 -8.62 10.93
N THR A 22 -20.06 -7.99 12.11
CA THR A 22 -21.16 -7.94 13.10
C THR A 22 -22.17 -6.83 12.83
N ILE A 23 -21.87 -5.88 11.93
CA ILE A 23 -22.69 -4.69 11.68
C ILE A 23 -23.80 -5.04 10.67
N ASN A 24 -25.07 -4.78 11.03
CA ASN A 24 -26.22 -5.00 10.15
C ASN A 24 -27.20 -3.80 10.18
N PRO A 25 -27.49 -3.13 9.03
CA PRO A 25 -26.87 -3.38 7.72
C PRO A 25 -25.40 -2.95 7.72
N ALA A 26 -24.56 -3.72 7.03
CA ALA A 26 -23.14 -3.39 6.92
C ALA A 26 -22.98 -2.10 6.07
N PRO A 27 -22.22 -1.09 6.54
CA PRO A 27 -21.93 0.11 5.76
C PRO A 27 -20.91 -0.19 4.67
N ILE A 28 -20.75 0.70 3.68
CA ILE A 28 -19.67 0.56 2.70
C ILE A 28 -18.32 0.76 3.42
N TRP A 29 -17.46 -0.25 3.35
CA TRP A 29 -16.07 -0.18 3.80
C TRP A 29 -15.12 0.00 2.62
N ALA A 30 -14.25 1.00 2.71
CA ALA A 30 -13.22 1.26 1.72
C ALA A 30 -11.97 1.83 2.40
N VAL A 31 -10.80 1.49 1.85
CA VAL A 31 -9.52 2.10 2.24
C VAL A 31 -9.25 3.28 1.29
N ALA A 32 -8.84 4.41 1.84
CA ALA A 32 -8.51 5.63 1.11
C ALA A 32 -7.14 5.52 0.42
N GLU A 33 -7.01 4.55 -0.48
CA GLU A 33 -5.83 4.37 -1.33
C GLU A 33 -5.93 5.30 -2.55
N ASN A 34 -5.18 6.40 -2.54
CA ASN A 34 -5.27 7.42 -3.58
C ASN A 34 -4.61 7.00 -4.90
N TYR A 35 -3.62 6.09 -4.89
CA TYR A 35 -2.98 5.61 -6.13
C TYR A 35 -3.99 4.93 -7.07
N ARG A 36 -5.13 4.48 -6.54
CA ARG A 36 -6.29 4.00 -7.31
C ARG A 36 -6.80 5.01 -8.35
N PHE A 37 -6.62 6.30 -8.10
CA PHE A 37 -7.17 7.37 -8.92
C PHE A 37 -6.09 8.20 -9.62
N GLU A 38 -4.82 7.86 -9.44
CA GLU A 38 -3.73 8.56 -10.11
C GLU A 38 -3.80 8.29 -11.63
N PRO A 39 -3.91 9.34 -12.48
CA PRO A 39 -4.12 9.18 -13.92
C PRO A 39 -3.06 8.29 -14.58
N ALA A 40 -1.81 8.36 -14.12
CA ALA A 40 -0.72 7.55 -14.65
C ALA A 40 -0.98 6.03 -14.58
N PHE A 41 -1.56 5.54 -13.48
CA PHE A 41 -1.91 4.11 -13.37
C PHE A 41 -3.20 3.77 -14.13
N VAL A 42 -4.19 4.67 -14.12
CA VAL A 42 -5.45 4.47 -14.83
C VAL A 42 -5.22 4.38 -16.34
N ASP A 43 -4.40 5.29 -16.89
CA ASP A 43 -4.06 5.29 -18.31
C ASP A 43 -3.01 4.22 -18.64
N GLY A 44 -2.04 4.01 -17.75
CA GLY A 44 -1.06 2.92 -17.87
C GLY A 44 -1.74 1.56 -18.05
N ARG A 45 -2.77 1.26 -17.24
CA ARG A 45 -3.59 0.04 -17.38
C ARG A 45 -4.16 -0.14 -18.79
N LYS A 46 -4.59 0.92 -19.45
CA LYS A 46 -5.16 0.84 -20.81
C LYS A 46 -4.10 0.47 -21.84
N LEU A 47 -2.87 0.94 -21.64
CA LEU A 47 -1.74 0.67 -22.52
C LEU A 47 -1.16 -0.74 -22.31
N MET A 48 -1.40 -1.38 -21.16
CA MET A 48 -0.89 -2.73 -20.89
C MET A 48 -1.38 -3.76 -21.91
N ASP A 49 -2.61 -3.61 -22.40
CA ASP A 49 -3.18 -4.49 -23.43
C ASP A 49 -2.41 -4.40 -24.77
N GLU A 50 -1.68 -3.31 -25.01
CA GLU A 50 -0.88 -3.10 -26.24
C GLU A 50 0.53 -3.69 -26.16
N ILE A 51 1.05 -3.90 -24.95
CA ILE A 51 2.44 -4.34 -24.71
C ILE A 51 2.58 -5.87 -24.87
N GLY A 52 1.47 -6.61 -24.78
CA GLY A 52 1.46 -8.08 -24.76
C GLY A 52 1.84 -8.64 -23.39
N ASP A 53 2.40 -9.85 -23.36
CA ASP A 53 2.70 -10.54 -22.11
C ASP A 53 3.85 -9.86 -21.34
N VAL A 54 3.55 -9.36 -20.15
CA VAL A 54 4.52 -8.73 -19.26
C VAL A 54 5.41 -9.78 -18.62
N ILE A 55 6.71 -9.73 -18.93
CA ILE A 55 7.69 -10.69 -18.40
C ILE A 55 8.32 -10.21 -17.09
N ASN A 56 8.57 -8.91 -16.96
CA ASN A 56 9.18 -8.33 -15.77
C ASN A 56 8.78 -6.86 -15.60
N ILE A 57 8.58 -6.45 -14.35
CA ILE A 57 8.39 -5.05 -13.96
C ILE A 57 9.43 -4.71 -12.90
N HIS A 58 10.12 -3.59 -13.08
CA HIS A 58 11.09 -3.07 -12.14
C HIS A 58 10.65 -1.70 -11.63
N VAL A 59 10.56 -1.55 -10.31
CA VAL A 59 10.20 -0.29 -9.65
C VAL A 59 11.31 0.11 -8.70
N ILE A 60 11.83 1.31 -8.89
CA ILE A 60 12.81 1.94 -8.01
C ILE A 60 12.18 3.22 -7.47
N ILE A 61 12.16 3.38 -6.15
CA ILE A 61 11.67 4.58 -5.49
C ILE A 61 12.77 5.11 -4.58
N GLU A 62 13.18 6.34 -4.81
CA GLU A 62 14.15 7.05 -3.98
C GLU A 62 13.49 8.27 -3.36
N GLY A 63 13.32 8.24 -2.03
CA GLY A 63 12.76 9.33 -1.26
C GLY A 63 13.68 9.69 -0.09
N SER A 64 14.20 10.93 -0.07
CA SER A 64 15.04 11.39 1.03
C SER A 64 14.21 11.64 2.30
N MET A 65 14.36 10.76 3.29
CA MET A 65 13.74 10.87 4.61
C MET A 65 14.73 11.51 5.60
N ASN A 66 15.02 12.79 5.39
CA ASN A 66 15.92 13.57 6.24
C ASN A 66 15.12 14.50 7.18
N SER A 67 15.82 15.21 8.08
CA SER A 67 15.20 16.07 9.09
C SER A 67 14.41 17.26 8.56
N SER A 68 14.60 17.68 7.30
CA SER A 68 13.78 18.72 6.66
C SER A 68 12.50 18.18 6.05
N ASN A 69 12.36 16.86 5.90
CA ASN A 69 11.15 16.24 5.39
C ASN A 69 10.06 16.20 6.49
N PRO A 70 8.89 16.84 6.28
CA PRO A 70 7.81 16.85 7.27
C PRO A 70 7.35 15.44 7.68
N TYR A 71 7.35 14.48 6.76
CA TYR A 71 6.98 13.09 7.06
C TYR A 71 7.98 12.40 7.98
N TYR A 72 9.27 12.75 7.85
CA TYR A 72 10.31 12.25 8.73
C TYR A 72 10.16 12.78 10.16
N SER A 73 9.66 13.99 10.35
CA SER A 73 9.52 14.61 11.68
C SER A 73 8.53 13.89 12.60
N CYS A 74 7.56 13.17 12.04
CA CYS A 74 6.53 12.44 12.78
C CYS A 74 7.09 11.15 13.42
N SER A 75 7.11 11.10 14.76
CA SER A 75 7.66 9.94 15.50
C SER A 75 6.92 8.64 15.21
N TRP A 76 5.59 8.66 15.17
CA TRP A 76 4.80 7.45 14.94
C TRP A 76 5.13 6.77 13.61
N ARG A 77 5.48 7.53 12.55
CA ARG A 77 5.87 6.97 11.24
C ARG A 77 7.22 6.24 11.29
N ARG A 78 8.12 6.72 12.16
CA ARG A 78 9.43 6.09 12.37
C ARG A 78 9.33 4.84 13.25
N GLU A 79 8.41 4.86 14.20
CA GLU A 79 8.22 3.80 15.20
C GLU A 79 7.20 2.74 14.76
N PHE A 80 6.45 3.00 13.69
CA PHE A 80 5.51 2.03 13.12
C PHE A 80 6.24 0.78 12.62
N SER A 81 5.63 -0.39 12.83
CA SER A 81 6.19 -1.66 12.37
C SER A 81 6.25 -1.67 10.84
N GLY A 82 7.46 -1.81 10.28
CA GLY A 82 7.70 -1.66 8.84
C GLY A 82 8.02 -0.23 8.38
N GLY A 83 7.89 0.76 9.27
CA GLY A 83 8.33 2.14 9.07
C GLY A 83 7.87 2.76 7.75
N PHE A 84 8.73 3.58 7.14
CA PHE A 84 8.44 4.25 5.87
C PHE A 84 8.24 3.27 4.69
N ILE A 85 8.76 2.04 4.78
CA ILE A 85 8.52 1.03 3.74
C ILE A 85 7.06 0.60 3.76
N LEU A 86 6.46 0.41 4.93
CA LEU A 86 5.04 0.08 5.02
C LEU A 86 4.14 1.32 4.82
N ASP A 87 4.59 2.51 5.27
CA ASP A 87 3.89 3.78 5.07
C ASP A 87 3.74 4.12 3.57
N MET A 88 4.84 4.07 2.79
CA MET A 88 4.83 4.44 1.37
C MET A 88 4.75 3.25 0.42
N GLY A 89 5.32 2.10 0.77
CA GLY A 89 5.47 0.96 -0.13
C GLY A 89 4.15 0.36 -0.58
N VAL A 90 3.11 0.42 0.26
CA VAL A 90 1.78 -0.10 -0.07
C VAL A 90 1.18 0.56 -1.31
N HIS A 91 1.42 1.87 -1.49
CA HIS A 91 0.95 2.63 -2.65
C HIS A 91 1.58 2.12 -3.95
N PHE A 92 2.89 1.86 -3.94
CA PHE A 92 3.60 1.35 -5.13
C PHE A 92 3.23 -0.09 -5.46
N ILE A 93 3.04 -0.94 -4.45
CA ILE A 93 2.51 -2.29 -4.66
C ILE A 93 1.08 -2.24 -5.20
N PHE A 94 0.25 -1.29 -4.75
CA PHE A 94 -1.09 -1.10 -5.28
C PHE A 94 -1.06 -0.62 -6.73
N GLY A 95 -0.25 0.40 -7.05
CA GLY A 95 -0.06 0.89 -8.42
C GLY A 95 0.45 -0.20 -9.35
N LEU A 96 1.37 -1.04 -8.90
CA LEU A 96 1.82 -2.23 -9.64
C LEU A 96 0.67 -3.19 -9.94
N ARG A 97 -0.15 -3.54 -8.94
CA ARG A 97 -1.34 -4.38 -9.13
C ARG A 97 -2.36 -3.76 -10.08
N MET A 98 -2.37 -2.44 -10.22
CA MET A 98 -3.23 -1.78 -11.19
C MET A 98 -2.72 -1.93 -12.61
N VAL A 99 -1.44 -2.12 -12.86
CA VAL A 99 -0.87 -2.22 -14.21
C VAL A 99 -0.32 -3.60 -14.55
N SER A 100 -0.50 -4.58 -13.66
CA SER A 100 -0.23 -6.00 -13.89
C SER A 100 -1.50 -6.80 -14.12
#